data_AF-A0A813T0J0-F1
#
_entry.id   AF-A0A813T0J0-F1
#
_cell.length_a   1.000
_cell.length_b   1.000
_cell.length_c   1.000
_cell.angle_alpha   90.00
_cell.angle_beta   90.00
_cell.angle_gamma   90.00
#
_symmetry.space_group_name_H-M   'P 1'
#
loop_
_entity.id
_entity.type
_entity.pdbx_description
1 polymer ?
#
loop_
_entity_poly.entity_id
_entity_poly.type
_entity_poly.pdbx_seq_one_letter_code
_entity_poly.pdbx_strand_id
1 'polypeptide(L)'
;MTTSAEISVAAATAGELNQPKPRWMPLEGNPEVLNKYIKNLGVKNDDYEFVEIIGFDEELLAFIPQPVIAVLLIFPITDAHEDRRQKEFEEAAHTPPDYSQAIYFLKQTIGNACGSIAVIHSIANNLEKFQLDSHKPLAQFLETTKLMTPEQRAEHLKHAMDMATANDTIAEEGESEVIDREEHVNLHFVCFVNVNNELYELDGRHPHPIKHKAKGEQGQTLDLLRVIDREEHVNLHFVCFVNVNNELYELDGRHPHPIKHKAKGEQGQTLDLLRSTKDIIMKLIDNAGGDIRFSMMALTKIE
;
A
#
# COMPACT_ATOMS: atom_id res chain seq x y z
N MET A 1 9.72 -42.83 26.60
CA MET A 1 10.21 -43.33 25.30
C MET A 1 9.38 -42.64 24.24
N THR A 2 9.82 -41.47 23.79
CA THR A 2 9.23 -40.76 22.66
C THR A 2 9.40 -41.60 21.41
N THR A 3 8.31 -41.73 20.64
CA THR A 3 8.28 -42.67 19.51
C THR A 3 9.10 -42.11 18.34
N SER A 4 9.67 -42.99 17.51
CA SER A 4 10.48 -42.60 16.35
C SER A 4 9.73 -41.72 15.33
N ALA A 5 8.40 -41.68 15.40
CA ALA A 5 7.54 -40.80 14.60
C ALA A 5 7.50 -39.36 15.14
N GLU A 6 7.51 -39.16 16.47
CA GLU A 6 7.51 -37.82 17.08
C GLU A 6 8.84 -37.09 16.87
N ILE A 7 9.96 -37.83 16.86
CA ILE A 7 11.29 -37.29 16.52
C ILE A 7 11.37 -36.89 15.04
N SER A 8 10.69 -37.62 14.15
CA SER A 8 10.67 -37.34 12.70
C SER A 8 9.82 -36.10 12.36
N VAL A 9 8.72 -35.85 13.08
CA VAL A 9 7.87 -34.67 12.85
C VAL A 9 8.51 -33.42 13.46
N ALA A 10 9.17 -33.55 14.62
CA ALA A 10 9.96 -32.46 15.22
C ALA A 10 11.20 -32.08 14.38
N ALA A 11 11.84 -33.06 13.73
CA ALA A 11 12.96 -32.81 12.82
C ALA A 11 12.52 -32.19 11.49
N ALA A 12 11.34 -32.57 10.96
CA ALA A 12 10.78 -31.97 9.74
C ALA A 12 10.36 -30.50 9.98
N THR A 13 9.73 -30.20 11.12
CA THR A 13 9.36 -28.82 11.51
C THR A 13 10.58 -27.95 11.84
N ALA A 14 11.65 -28.52 12.42
CA ALA A 14 12.91 -27.81 12.63
C ALA A 14 13.68 -27.54 11.31
N GLY A 15 13.52 -28.39 10.29
CA GLY A 15 14.13 -28.22 8.97
C GLY A 15 13.52 -27.09 8.13
N GLU A 16 12.22 -26.84 8.28
CA GLU A 16 11.51 -25.72 7.62
C GLU A 16 11.84 -24.35 8.25
N LEU A 17 12.20 -24.32 9.53
CA LEU A 17 12.53 -23.07 10.26
C LEU A 17 13.89 -22.46 9.89
N ASN A 18 14.72 -23.16 9.11
CA ASN A 18 16.11 -22.76 8.82
C ASN A 18 16.40 -22.52 7.32
N GLN A 19 15.37 -22.52 6.46
CA GLN A 19 15.54 -22.07 5.08
C GLN A 19 15.44 -20.54 5.03
N PRO A 20 16.33 -19.85 4.28
CA PRO A 20 16.17 -18.42 4.05
C PRO A 20 14.79 -18.19 3.41
N LYS A 21 13.99 -17.30 4.01
CA LYS A 21 12.68 -16.95 3.45
C LYS A 21 12.89 -16.47 2.01
N PRO A 22 12.08 -16.94 1.04
CA PRO A 22 12.20 -16.47 -0.33
C PRO A 22 12.01 -14.94 -0.37
N ARG A 23 12.79 -14.27 -1.21
CA ARG A 23 12.76 -12.83 -1.41
C ARG A 23 12.56 -12.52 -2.88
N TRP A 24 11.71 -11.55 -3.17
CA TRP A 24 11.52 -11.01 -4.51
C TRP A 24 12.28 -9.69 -4.65
N MET A 25 12.39 -9.18 -5.87
CA MET A 25 12.84 -7.81 -6.06
C MET A 25 11.73 -6.84 -5.61
N PRO A 26 12.06 -5.79 -4.84
CA PRO A 26 11.06 -4.83 -4.36
C PRO A 26 10.50 -4.04 -5.55
N LEU A 27 9.18 -3.89 -5.61
CA LEU A 27 8.55 -3.00 -6.60
C LEU A 27 8.68 -1.54 -6.15
N GLU A 28 8.94 -0.68 -7.12
CA GLU A 28 8.89 0.77 -6.92
C GLU A 28 7.44 1.25 -6.73
N GLY A 29 7.25 2.18 -5.79
CA GLY A 29 5.96 2.80 -5.49
C GLY A 29 5.51 3.84 -6.51
N ASN A 30 5.44 3.45 -7.78
CA ASN A 30 5.21 4.34 -8.91
C ASN A 30 4.03 3.84 -9.78
N PRO A 31 3.05 4.70 -10.14
CA PRO A 31 1.92 4.31 -10.99
C PRO A 31 2.33 3.64 -12.30
N GLU A 32 3.37 4.14 -12.98
CA GLU A 32 3.83 3.56 -14.25
C GLU A 32 4.32 2.12 -14.09
N VAL A 33 5.08 1.87 -13.02
CA VAL A 33 5.60 0.54 -12.67
C VAL A 33 4.44 -0.40 -12.34
N LEU A 34 3.48 0.04 -11.50
CA LEU A 34 2.33 -0.80 -11.15
C LEU A 34 1.38 -1.05 -12.33
N ASN A 35 1.21 -0.07 -13.22
CA ASN A 35 0.41 -0.22 -14.43
C ASN A 35 1.05 -1.21 -15.42
N LYS A 36 2.37 -1.15 -15.62
CA LYS A 36 3.10 -2.17 -16.37
C LYS A 36 2.98 -3.55 -15.69
N TYR A 37 3.03 -3.58 -14.36
CA TYR A 37 2.93 -4.81 -13.60
C TYR A 37 1.57 -5.51 -13.79
N ILE A 38 0.44 -4.80 -13.67
CA ILE A 38 -0.89 -5.41 -13.87
C ILE A 38 -1.08 -5.93 -15.30
N LYS A 39 -0.50 -5.24 -16.30
CA LYS A 39 -0.48 -5.74 -17.69
C LYS A 39 0.38 -6.98 -17.83
N ASN A 40 1.55 -7.01 -17.21
CA ASN A 40 2.44 -8.18 -17.25
C ASN A 40 1.77 -9.40 -16.59
N LEU A 41 1.06 -9.18 -15.49
CA LEU A 41 0.25 -10.16 -14.78
C LEU A 41 -0.96 -10.69 -15.57
N GLY A 42 -1.37 -10.00 -16.63
CA GLY A 42 -2.38 -10.46 -17.58
C GLY A 42 -3.73 -9.75 -17.54
N VAL A 43 -3.82 -8.55 -16.98
CA VAL A 43 -5.02 -7.70 -17.11
C VAL A 43 -5.14 -7.22 -18.56
N LYS A 44 -6.22 -7.57 -19.25
CA LYS A 44 -6.43 -7.28 -20.68
C LYS A 44 -7.09 -5.94 -20.96
N ASN A 45 -8.06 -5.56 -20.13
CA ASN A 45 -8.80 -4.32 -20.32
C ASN A 45 -7.99 -3.13 -19.80
N ASP A 46 -8.08 -2.00 -20.50
CA ASP A 46 -7.46 -0.71 -20.15
C ASP A 46 -8.42 0.19 -19.35
N ASP A 47 -9.50 -0.38 -18.81
CA ASP A 47 -10.55 0.40 -18.13
C ASP A 47 -10.08 0.98 -16.78
N TYR A 48 -9.01 0.43 -16.18
CA TYR A 48 -8.53 0.83 -14.87
C TYR A 48 -7.01 0.92 -14.82
N GLU A 49 -6.50 1.98 -14.19
CA GLU A 49 -5.07 2.19 -13.95
C GLU A 49 -4.85 2.80 -12.56
N PHE A 50 -3.65 2.59 -12.03
CA PHE A 50 -3.15 3.30 -10.88
C PHE A 50 -2.80 4.73 -11.25
N VAL A 51 -3.23 5.67 -10.42
CA VAL A 51 -2.89 7.10 -10.47
C VAL A 51 -2.34 7.53 -9.12
N GLU A 52 -1.41 8.47 -9.11
CA GLU A 52 -0.85 9.01 -7.88
C GLU A 52 -1.85 9.92 -7.15
N ILE A 53 -1.93 9.79 -5.83
CA ILE A 53 -2.67 10.69 -4.95
C ILE A 53 -1.66 11.68 -4.36
N ILE A 54 -1.68 12.90 -4.88
CA ILE A 54 -0.71 13.96 -4.51
C ILE A 54 -1.11 14.62 -3.18
N GLY A 55 -2.40 14.62 -2.83
CA GLY A 55 -2.91 15.16 -1.58
C GLY A 55 -4.43 15.00 -1.46
N PHE A 56 -4.97 15.33 -0.28
CA PHE A 56 -6.39 15.12 0.07
C PHE A 56 -7.24 16.40 0.03
N ASP A 57 -6.66 17.52 -0.37
CA ASP A 57 -7.43 18.74 -0.60
C ASP A 57 -8.47 18.51 -1.71
N GLU A 58 -9.66 19.08 -1.58
CA GLU A 58 -10.78 18.85 -2.51
C GLU A 58 -10.38 19.16 -3.97
N GLU A 59 -9.54 20.17 -4.19
CA GLU A 59 -9.01 20.52 -5.50
C GLU A 59 -8.08 19.44 -6.07
N LEU A 60 -7.25 18.81 -5.23
CA LEU A 60 -6.33 17.74 -5.65
C LEU A 60 -7.08 16.44 -5.91
N LEU A 61 -8.04 16.11 -5.04
CA LEU A 61 -8.89 14.93 -5.21
C LEU A 61 -9.78 15.03 -6.45
N ALA A 62 -10.15 16.24 -6.88
CA ALA A 62 -10.91 16.46 -8.10
C ALA A 62 -10.18 16.03 -9.38
N PHE A 63 -8.84 15.92 -9.35
CA PHE A 63 -8.06 15.39 -10.47
C PHE A 63 -8.00 13.86 -10.50
N ILE A 64 -8.42 13.17 -9.44
CA ILE A 64 -8.39 11.71 -9.37
C ILE A 64 -9.61 11.14 -10.12
N PRO A 65 -9.42 10.38 -11.21
CA PRO A 65 -10.52 9.79 -11.95
C PRO A 65 -11.42 8.92 -11.08
N GLN A 66 -12.70 8.91 -11.42
CA GLN A 66 -13.72 8.18 -10.66
C GLN A 66 -14.38 7.09 -11.52
N PRO A 67 -14.81 5.96 -10.92
CA PRO A 67 -14.69 5.64 -9.49
C PRO A 67 -13.28 5.15 -9.09
N VAL A 68 -12.90 5.43 -7.84
CA VAL A 68 -11.77 4.77 -7.16
C VAL A 68 -12.23 3.43 -6.59
N ILE A 69 -11.50 2.35 -6.87
CA ILE A 69 -11.88 0.97 -6.48
C ILE A 69 -10.89 0.33 -5.49
N ALA A 70 -9.69 0.87 -5.37
CA ALA A 70 -8.71 0.52 -4.36
C ALA A 70 -7.75 1.70 -4.13
N VAL A 71 -7.11 1.74 -2.96
CA VAL A 71 -6.03 2.69 -2.65
C VAL A 71 -4.85 1.91 -2.09
N LEU A 72 -3.65 2.22 -2.57
CA LEU A 72 -2.40 1.71 -2.01
C LEU A 72 -1.74 2.82 -1.20
N LEU A 73 -1.37 2.50 0.03
CA LEU A 73 -0.54 3.35 0.87
C LEU A 73 0.84 2.73 0.99
N ILE A 74 1.87 3.55 0.78
CA ILE A 74 3.26 3.17 0.91
C ILE A 74 3.87 4.02 2.01
N PHE A 75 4.50 3.39 3.00
CA PHE A 75 5.11 4.09 4.12
C PHE A 75 6.28 3.31 4.71
N PRO A 76 7.22 3.98 5.40
CA PRO A 76 8.33 3.33 6.08
C PRO A 76 7.80 2.60 7.32
N ILE A 77 8.20 1.34 7.48
CA ILE A 77 7.99 0.64 8.74
C ILE A 77 8.90 1.27 9.81
N THR A 78 8.34 1.48 10.99
CA THR A 78 9.06 1.97 12.17
C THR A 78 8.89 0.95 13.30
N ASP A 79 9.75 1.00 14.31
CA ASP A 79 9.65 0.13 15.48
C ASP A 79 8.27 0.23 16.16
N ALA A 80 7.67 1.43 16.16
CA ALA A 80 6.33 1.64 16.70
C ALA A 80 5.24 0.89 15.90
N HIS A 81 5.39 0.77 14.57
CA HIS A 81 4.51 -0.06 13.75
C HIS A 81 4.68 -1.55 14.06
N GLU A 82 5.91 -2.02 14.26
CA GLU A 82 6.18 -3.41 14.64
C GLU A 82 5.60 -3.77 16.01
N ASP A 83 5.77 -2.88 17.01
CA ASP A 83 5.20 -3.06 18.35
C ASP A 83 3.67 -3.14 18.32
N ARG A 84 3.02 -2.30 17.50
CA ARG A 84 1.56 -2.32 17.33
C ARG A 84 1.11 -3.62 16.67
N ARG A 85 1.76 -4.01 15.57
CA ARG A 85 1.49 -5.24 14.86
C ARG A 85 1.59 -6.45 15.80
N GLN A 86 2.62 -6.52 16.64
CA GLN A 86 2.80 -7.63 17.58
C GLN A 86 1.64 -7.74 18.57
N LYS A 87 1.15 -6.62 19.10
CA LYS A 87 -0.02 -6.59 19.98
C LYS A 87 -1.29 -7.06 19.25
N GLU A 88 -1.50 -6.63 18.01
CA GLU A 88 -2.65 -7.07 17.22
C GLU A 88 -2.64 -8.58 16.96
N PHE A 89 -1.47 -9.19 16.75
CA PHE A 89 -1.36 -10.65 16.65
C PHE A 89 -1.75 -11.36 17.95
N GLU A 90 -1.34 -10.82 19.09
CA GLU A 90 -1.69 -11.35 20.40
C GLU A 90 -3.19 -11.22 20.69
N GLU A 91 -3.80 -10.10 20.32
CA GLU A 91 -5.24 -9.85 20.46
C GLU A 91 -6.07 -10.74 19.52
N ALA A 92 -5.64 -10.89 18.26
CA ALA A 92 -6.30 -11.75 17.27
C ALA A 92 -6.25 -13.23 17.64
N ALA A 93 -5.26 -13.67 18.44
CA ALA A 93 -5.22 -15.04 18.95
C ALA A 93 -6.39 -15.34 19.92
N HIS A 94 -6.99 -14.31 20.52
CA HIS A 94 -8.06 -14.42 21.51
C HIS A 94 -9.42 -13.92 21.01
N THR A 95 -9.44 -13.24 19.87
CA THR A 95 -10.64 -12.61 19.31
C THR A 95 -10.96 -13.22 17.95
N PRO A 96 -12.18 -13.71 17.72
CA PRO A 96 -12.55 -14.23 16.41
C PRO A 96 -12.48 -13.10 15.37
N PRO A 97 -11.99 -13.39 14.15
CA PRO A 97 -11.91 -12.38 13.11
C PRO A 97 -13.29 -11.87 12.72
N ASP A 98 -13.46 -10.54 12.70
CA ASP A 98 -14.68 -9.85 12.24
C ASP A 98 -14.47 -9.28 10.83
N TYR A 99 -14.51 -10.14 9.82
CA TYR A 99 -14.44 -9.72 8.42
C TYR A 99 -15.28 -10.62 7.49
N SER A 100 -15.70 -10.04 6.35
CA SER A 100 -16.49 -10.73 5.34
C SER A 100 -15.72 -11.89 4.69
N GLN A 101 -16.34 -13.08 4.59
CA GLN A 101 -15.76 -14.23 3.87
C GLN A 101 -15.63 -14.00 2.36
N ALA A 102 -16.22 -12.93 1.82
CA ALA A 102 -16.02 -12.53 0.43
C ALA A 102 -14.64 -11.93 0.16
N ILE A 103 -13.90 -11.52 1.21
CA ILE A 103 -12.59 -10.89 1.05
C ILE A 103 -11.54 -11.91 0.63
N TYR A 104 -10.86 -11.60 -0.46
CA TYR A 104 -9.63 -12.28 -0.84
C TYR A 104 -8.45 -11.64 -0.09
N PHE A 105 -7.99 -12.31 0.97
CA PHE A 105 -6.81 -11.93 1.74
C PHE A 105 -5.67 -12.92 1.54
N LEU A 106 -4.45 -12.39 1.43
CA LEU A 106 -3.22 -13.13 1.15
C LEU A 106 -2.12 -12.66 2.11
N LYS A 107 -1.54 -13.60 2.86
CA LYS A 107 -0.48 -13.31 3.83
C LYS A 107 0.86 -13.06 3.13
N GLN A 108 1.66 -12.17 3.70
CA GLN A 108 3.02 -11.96 3.26
C GLN A 108 3.98 -12.88 4.02
N THR A 109 4.55 -13.83 3.29
CA THR A 109 5.58 -14.75 3.79
C THR A 109 6.88 -14.70 2.98
N ILE A 110 6.89 -13.88 1.93
CA ILE A 110 8.00 -13.64 1.01
C ILE A 110 8.54 -12.22 1.29
N GLY A 111 9.85 -12.07 1.41
CA GLY A 111 10.49 -10.76 1.58
C GLY A 111 10.29 -9.89 0.33
N ASN A 112 10.11 -8.58 0.53
CA ASN A 112 9.93 -7.57 -0.53
C ASN A 112 8.70 -7.74 -1.45
N ALA A 113 7.84 -8.75 -1.22
CA ALA A 113 6.65 -9.00 -2.04
C ALA A 113 5.42 -8.15 -1.67
N CYS A 114 5.55 -7.17 -0.76
CA CYS A 114 4.42 -6.35 -0.27
C CYS A 114 3.70 -5.60 -1.41
N GLY A 115 4.44 -4.98 -2.33
CA GLY A 115 3.87 -4.30 -3.49
C GLY A 115 3.04 -5.24 -4.38
N SER A 116 3.59 -6.43 -4.69
CA SER A 116 2.89 -7.44 -5.49
C SER A 116 1.63 -7.94 -4.79
N ILE A 117 1.70 -8.17 -3.48
CA ILE A 117 0.56 -8.62 -2.66
C ILE A 117 -0.53 -7.55 -2.62
N ALA A 118 -0.16 -6.27 -2.46
CA ALA A 118 -1.10 -5.16 -2.45
C ALA A 118 -1.83 -5.01 -3.81
N VAL A 119 -1.12 -5.22 -4.92
CA VAL A 119 -1.73 -5.27 -6.27
C VAL A 119 -2.65 -6.48 -6.44
N ILE A 120 -2.27 -7.65 -5.92
CA ILE A 120 -3.14 -8.84 -5.94
C ILE A 120 -4.41 -8.58 -5.12
N HIS A 121 -4.29 -7.96 -3.94
CA HIS A 121 -5.43 -7.59 -3.10
C HIS A 121 -6.38 -6.62 -3.82
N SER A 122 -5.85 -5.59 -4.50
CA SER A 122 -6.67 -4.60 -5.19
C SER A 122 -7.47 -5.21 -6.34
N ILE A 123 -6.86 -6.11 -7.12
CA ILE A 123 -7.51 -6.78 -8.26
C ILE A 123 -8.47 -7.88 -7.78
N ALA A 124 -8.03 -8.77 -6.87
CA ALA A 124 -8.80 -9.93 -6.46
C ALA A 124 -10.11 -9.57 -5.76
N ASN A 125 -10.14 -8.45 -5.03
CA ASN A 125 -11.35 -7.94 -4.37
C ASN A 125 -12.23 -7.06 -5.28
N ASN A 126 -11.83 -6.87 -6.55
CA ASN A 126 -12.56 -6.14 -7.58
C ASN A 126 -12.63 -6.96 -8.89
N LEU A 127 -12.53 -8.30 -8.80
CA LEU A 127 -12.29 -9.19 -9.94
C LEU A 127 -13.32 -9.05 -11.06
N GLU A 128 -14.57 -8.70 -10.72
CA GLU A 128 -15.66 -8.46 -11.68
C GLU A 128 -15.41 -7.28 -12.63
N LYS A 129 -14.46 -6.40 -12.31
CA LYS A 129 -14.08 -5.22 -13.11
C LYS A 129 -12.94 -5.52 -14.09
N PHE A 130 -12.32 -6.69 -14.00
CA PHE A 130 -11.12 -7.05 -14.77
C PHE A 130 -11.34 -8.23 -15.71
N GLN A 131 -10.77 -8.14 -16.92
CA GLN A 131 -10.67 -9.25 -17.85
C GLN A 131 -9.26 -9.82 -17.78
N LEU A 132 -9.09 -10.99 -17.17
CA LEU A 132 -7.78 -11.61 -17.02
C LEU A 132 -7.48 -12.60 -18.15
N ASP A 133 -6.22 -12.64 -18.62
CA ASP A 133 -5.75 -13.70 -19.50
C ASP A 133 -5.59 -15.02 -18.73
N SER A 134 -6.35 -16.05 -19.10
CA SER A 134 -6.25 -17.39 -18.51
C SER A 134 -4.86 -18.04 -18.68
N HIS A 135 -4.05 -17.56 -19.62
CA HIS A 135 -2.69 -18.06 -19.85
C HIS A 135 -1.62 -17.29 -19.07
N LYS A 136 -2.00 -16.22 -18.37
CA LYS A 136 -1.11 -15.38 -17.55
C LYS A 136 -1.21 -15.75 -16.07
N PRO A 137 -0.16 -15.44 -15.29
CA PRO A 137 0.01 -16.03 -13.96
C PRO A 137 -1.08 -15.60 -12.97
N LEU A 138 -1.60 -14.36 -13.06
CA LEU A 138 -2.62 -13.88 -12.11
C LEU A 138 -3.93 -14.66 -12.20
N ALA A 139 -4.43 -14.94 -13.41
CA ALA A 139 -5.68 -15.68 -13.58
C ALA A 139 -5.58 -17.11 -13.02
N GLN A 140 -4.45 -17.78 -13.29
CA GLN A 140 -4.20 -19.15 -12.82
C GLN A 140 -4.03 -19.19 -11.29
N PHE A 141 -3.32 -18.22 -10.74
CA PHE A 141 -3.13 -18.07 -9.30
C PHE A 141 -4.48 -17.85 -8.59
N LEU A 142 -5.29 -16.89 -9.03
CA LEU A 142 -6.58 -16.58 -8.40
C LEU A 142 -7.56 -17.75 -8.49
N GLU A 143 -7.64 -18.43 -9.64
CA GLU A 143 -8.55 -19.57 -9.81
C GLU A 143 -8.16 -20.74 -8.90
N THR A 144 -6.86 -21.03 -8.76
CA THR A 144 -6.35 -22.09 -7.90
C THR A 144 -6.57 -21.79 -6.42
N THR A 145 -6.42 -20.52 -6.03
CA THR A 145 -6.36 -20.09 -4.63
C THR A 145 -7.67 -19.56 -4.06
N LYS A 146 -8.74 -19.50 -4.87
CA LYS A 146 -10.02 -18.89 -4.47
C LYS A 146 -10.62 -19.49 -3.19
N LEU A 147 -10.52 -20.81 -3.00
CA LEU A 147 -11.06 -21.52 -1.82
C LEU A 147 -10.02 -21.77 -0.71
N MET A 148 -8.79 -21.28 -0.88
CA MET A 148 -7.72 -21.46 0.09
C MET A 148 -7.81 -20.45 1.24
N THR A 149 -7.33 -20.84 2.41
CA THR A 149 -7.09 -19.93 3.55
C THR A 149 -5.95 -18.95 3.24
N PRO A 150 -5.88 -17.77 3.90
CA PRO A 150 -4.80 -16.80 3.66
C PRO A 150 -3.38 -17.38 3.78
N GLU A 151 -3.17 -18.31 4.71
CA GLU A 151 -1.90 -19.02 4.92
C GLU A 151 -1.59 -19.96 3.75
N GLN A 152 -2.58 -20.73 3.29
CA GLN A 152 -2.43 -21.60 2.12
C GLN A 152 -2.16 -20.81 0.84
N ARG A 153 -2.81 -19.65 0.67
CA ARG A 153 -2.56 -18.74 -0.47
C ARG A 153 -1.11 -18.26 -0.46
N ALA A 154 -0.58 -17.91 0.71
CA ALA A 154 0.80 -17.47 0.86
C ALA A 154 1.80 -18.61 0.58
N GLU A 155 1.51 -19.82 1.04
CA GLU A 155 2.32 -20.99 0.73
C GLU A 155 2.32 -21.32 -0.76
N HIS A 156 1.17 -21.15 -1.42
CA HIS A 156 1.07 -21.30 -2.87
C HIS A 156 1.89 -20.24 -3.62
N LEU A 157 1.84 -18.98 -3.17
CA LEU A 157 2.60 -17.87 -3.76
C LEU A 157 4.12 -18.10 -3.73
N LYS A 158 4.65 -18.71 -2.66
CA LYS A 158 6.09 -19.05 -2.57
C LYS A 158 6.57 -19.92 -3.73
N HIS A 159 5.68 -20.75 -4.27
CA HIS A 159 5.97 -21.70 -5.34
C HIS A 159 5.55 -21.17 -6.73
N ALA A 160 4.91 -20.01 -6.80
CA ALA A 160 4.45 -19.39 -8.04
C ALA A 160 5.61 -18.65 -8.74
N MET A 161 6.51 -19.42 -9.37
CA MET A 161 7.72 -18.89 -10.03
C MET A 161 7.39 -17.91 -11.17
N ASP A 162 6.25 -18.08 -11.83
CA ASP A 162 5.72 -17.21 -12.87
C ASP A 162 5.30 -15.83 -12.31
N MET A 163 4.67 -15.79 -11.14
CA MET A 163 4.37 -14.54 -10.43
C MET A 163 5.66 -13.84 -9.99
N ALA A 164 6.63 -14.59 -9.47
CA ALA A 164 7.93 -14.05 -9.08
C ALA A 164 8.70 -13.48 -10.29
N THR A 165 8.71 -14.21 -11.42
CA THR A 165 9.35 -13.74 -12.67
C THR A 165 8.67 -12.47 -13.18
N ALA A 166 7.33 -12.42 -13.18
CA ALA A 166 6.58 -11.24 -13.59
C ALA A 166 6.87 -10.02 -12.71
N ASN A 167 7.11 -10.22 -11.40
CA ASN A 167 7.54 -9.19 -10.48
C ASN A 167 8.95 -8.70 -10.80
N ASP A 168 9.92 -9.61 -10.86
CA ASP A 168 11.33 -9.28 -11.03
C ASP A 168 11.58 -8.56 -12.36
N THR A 169 10.91 -8.97 -13.45
CA THR A 169 10.98 -8.25 -14.75
C THR A 169 10.59 -6.78 -14.63
N ILE A 170 9.54 -6.47 -13.86
CA ILE A 170 9.05 -5.09 -13.72
C ILE A 170 9.89 -4.29 -12.72
N ALA A 171 10.40 -4.94 -11.67
CA ALA A 171 11.33 -4.31 -10.73
C ALA A 171 12.64 -3.90 -11.42
N GLU A 172 13.12 -4.65 -12.42
CA GLU A 172 14.29 -4.30 -13.23
C GLU A 172 14.03 -3.14 -14.21
N GLU A 173 12.78 -2.88 -14.57
CA GLU A 173 12.36 -1.81 -15.50
C GLU A 173 11.96 -0.49 -14.82
N GLY A 174 12.12 -0.40 -13.49
CA GLY A 174 11.83 0.81 -12.71
C GLY A 174 12.65 2.03 -13.14
N GLU A 175 12.20 3.22 -12.73
CA GLU A 175 12.91 4.47 -13.03
C GLU A 175 14.08 4.72 -12.06
N SER A 176 14.03 4.10 -10.89
CA SER A 176 15.07 4.14 -9.87
C SER A 176 16.16 3.08 -10.07
N GLU A 177 17.26 3.21 -9.32
CA GLU A 177 18.30 2.16 -9.31
C GLU A 177 17.70 0.84 -8.84
N VAL A 178 18.03 -0.23 -9.56
CA VAL A 178 17.56 -1.58 -9.24
C VAL A 178 18.08 -2.00 -7.87
N ILE A 179 17.16 -2.18 -6.93
CA ILE A 179 17.46 -2.63 -5.57
C ILE A 179 17.65 -4.15 -5.58
N ASP A 180 18.75 -4.62 -4.99
CA ASP A 180 19.01 -6.06 -4.88
C ASP A 180 17.93 -6.73 -4.01
N ARG A 181 17.53 -7.95 -4.36
CA ARG A 181 16.53 -8.72 -3.61
C ARG A 181 16.89 -8.91 -2.13
N GLU A 182 18.18 -8.97 -1.81
CA GLU A 182 18.69 -9.14 -0.45
C GLU A 182 18.74 -7.82 0.34
N GLU A 183 18.58 -6.68 -0.33
CA GLU A 183 18.57 -5.38 0.32
C GLU A 183 17.31 -5.18 1.17
N HIS A 184 17.51 -4.58 2.34
CA HIS A 184 16.42 -4.27 3.26
C HIS A 184 15.72 -2.99 2.86
N VAL A 185 14.62 -3.13 2.12
CA VAL A 185 13.71 -2.03 1.84
C VAL A 185 12.83 -1.79 3.05
N ASN A 186 12.84 -0.54 3.54
CA ASN A 186 12.03 -0.15 4.70
C ASN A 186 10.61 0.31 4.32
N LEU A 187 10.32 0.44 3.03
CA LEU A 187 8.98 0.81 2.55
C LEU A 187 8.06 -0.40 2.52
N HIS A 188 6.80 -0.16 2.89
CA HIS A 188 5.77 -1.18 2.98
C HIS A 188 4.51 -0.74 2.28
N PHE A 189 3.82 -1.69 1.65
CA PHE A 189 2.58 -1.45 0.91
C PHE A 189 1.40 -2.03 1.67
N VAL A 190 0.33 -1.25 1.77
CA VAL A 190 -0.96 -1.67 2.31
C VAL A 190 -2.05 -1.34 1.29
N CYS A 191 -3.02 -2.25 1.13
CA CYS A 191 -4.12 -2.08 0.19
C CYS A 191 -5.44 -1.83 0.93
N PHE A 192 -6.16 -0.78 0.54
CA PHE A 192 -7.50 -0.46 1.01
C PHE A 192 -8.51 -0.75 -0.10
N VAL A 193 -9.57 -1.48 0.24
CA VAL A 193 -10.64 -1.86 -0.70
C VAL A 193 -12.01 -1.72 -0.06
N ASN A 194 -13.02 -1.50 -0.91
CA ASN A 194 -14.42 -1.59 -0.51
C ASN A 194 -14.99 -2.95 -0.91
N VAL A 195 -15.44 -3.73 0.07
CA VAL A 195 -16.15 -4.99 -0.17
C VAL A 195 -17.47 -4.94 0.60
N ASN A 196 -18.59 -5.13 -0.10
CA ASN A 196 -19.94 -5.07 0.47
C ASN A 196 -20.27 -3.76 1.22
N ASN A 197 -19.80 -2.61 0.70
CA ASN A 197 -19.96 -1.27 1.29
C ASN A 197 -19.23 -1.06 2.63
N GLU A 198 -18.25 -1.91 2.92
CA GLU A 198 -17.39 -1.81 4.10
C GLU A 198 -15.94 -1.63 3.66
N LEU A 199 -15.20 -0.76 4.37
CA LEU A 199 -13.77 -0.56 4.14
C LEU A 199 -12.95 -1.63 4.84
N TYR A 200 -12.04 -2.21 4.08
CA TYR A 200 -11.04 -3.14 4.59
C TYR A 200 -9.63 -2.66 4.26
N GLU A 201 -8.77 -2.71 5.26
CA GLU A 201 -7.32 -2.64 5.13
C GLU A 201 -6.76 -4.05 5.03
N LEU A 202 -5.98 -4.28 3.97
CA LEU A 202 -5.38 -5.54 3.61
C LEU A 202 -3.86 -5.38 3.63
N ASP A 203 -3.27 -5.61 4.80
CA ASP A 203 -1.83 -5.78 4.97
C ASP A 203 -1.51 -7.27 5.13
N GLY A 204 -0.71 -7.83 4.22
CA GLY A 204 -0.28 -9.22 4.31
C GLY A 204 0.51 -9.55 5.59
N ARG A 205 1.01 -8.55 6.30
CA ARG A 205 1.73 -8.68 7.58
C ARG A 205 0.80 -8.77 8.78
N HIS A 206 -0.47 -8.36 8.69
CA HIS A 206 -1.46 -8.44 9.80
C HIS A 206 -2.05 -9.85 9.99
N PRO A 207 -2.63 -10.17 11.17
CA PRO A 207 -3.26 -11.47 11.44
C PRO A 207 -4.48 -11.76 10.55
N HIS A 208 -5.24 -10.75 10.15
CA HIS A 208 -6.42 -10.84 9.28
C HIS A 208 -6.72 -9.46 8.66
N PRO A 209 -7.63 -9.34 7.68
CA PRO A 209 -8.15 -8.05 7.23
C PRO A 209 -8.63 -7.20 8.41
N ILE A 210 -8.35 -5.90 8.37
CA ILE A 210 -8.85 -4.95 9.36
C ILE A 210 -10.07 -4.26 8.76
N LYS A 211 -11.19 -4.36 9.47
CA LYS A 211 -12.45 -3.71 9.11
C LYS A 211 -12.52 -2.34 9.76
N HIS A 212 -12.65 -1.30 8.95
CA HIS A 212 -12.80 0.06 9.44
C HIS A 212 -14.26 0.40 9.74
N LYS A 213 -14.49 1.42 10.58
CA LYS A 213 -15.86 1.78 11.01
C LYS A 213 -16.63 2.57 9.95
N ALA A 214 -15.96 3.01 8.90
CA ALA A 214 -16.57 3.71 7.79
C ALA A 214 -17.48 2.81 6.95
N LYS A 215 -18.69 3.31 6.67
CA LYS A 215 -19.68 2.66 5.81
C LYS A 215 -20.17 3.64 4.76
N GLY A 216 -20.28 3.18 3.52
CA GLY A 216 -20.88 3.97 2.44
C GLY A 216 -22.38 4.14 2.67
N GLU A 217 -22.98 5.21 2.14
CA GLU A 217 -24.43 5.30 2.05
C GLU A 217 -24.97 4.20 1.11
N GLN A 218 -26.20 3.71 1.33
CA GLN A 218 -26.76 2.64 0.48
C GLN A 218 -26.77 3.07 -1.00
N GLY A 219 -26.08 2.30 -1.85
CA GLY A 219 -25.99 2.55 -3.29
C GLY A 219 -24.87 3.51 -3.71
N GLN A 220 -24.01 3.95 -2.79
CA GLN A 220 -22.82 4.73 -3.09
C GLN A 220 -21.55 3.95 -2.69
N THR A 221 -20.57 3.90 -3.59
CA THR A 221 -19.22 3.44 -3.23
C THR A 221 -18.68 4.36 -2.13
N LEU A 222 -18.18 3.78 -1.04
CA LEU A 222 -17.48 4.54 0.00
C LEU A 222 -16.36 5.36 -0.64
N ASP A 223 -16.32 6.65 -0.36
CA ASP A 223 -15.20 7.50 -0.78
C ASP A 223 -13.96 7.08 0.02
N LEU A 224 -13.19 6.16 -0.58
CA LEU A 224 -12.00 5.58 0.03
C LEU A 224 -11.01 6.68 0.44
N LEU A 225 -10.91 7.75 -0.35
CA LEU A 225 -9.99 8.86 -0.10
C LEU A 225 -10.41 9.64 1.14
N ARG A 226 -11.70 9.94 1.29
CA ARG A 226 -12.22 10.64 2.48
C ARG A 226 -12.21 9.81 3.75
N VAL A 227 -12.20 8.49 3.63
CA VAL A 227 -12.16 7.60 4.79
C VAL A 227 -10.74 7.38 5.27
N ILE A 228 -9.80 7.20 4.34
CA ILE A 228 -8.37 7.12 4.68
C ILE A 228 -7.92 8.43 5.32
N ASP A 229 -8.37 9.59 4.82
CA ASP A 229 -8.14 10.90 5.45
C ASP A 229 -8.69 11.00 6.90
N ARG A 230 -9.72 10.22 7.27
CA ARG A 230 -10.43 10.33 8.56
C ARG A 230 -10.11 9.26 9.60
N GLU A 231 -9.85 8.02 9.17
CA GLU A 231 -9.65 6.88 10.08
C GLU A 231 -8.18 6.64 10.41
N GLU A 232 -7.27 7.19 9.62
CA GLU A 232 -5.85 7.05 9.87
C GLU A 232 -5.40 8.05 10.93
N HIS A 233 -5.17 7.55 12.14
CA HIS A 233 -4.14 8.08 13.04
C HIS A 233 -2.73 7.90 12.44
N VAL A 234 -2.55 8.20 11.17
CA VAL A 234 -1.24 8.53 10.65
C VAL A 234 -1.14 10.04 10.84
N ASN A 235 -0.06 10.49 11.46
CA ASN A 235 0.30 11.91 11.44
C ASN A 235 0.72 12.35 10.02
N LEU A 236 -0.04 11.99 8.97
CA LEU A 236 0.13 12.54 7.64
C LEU A 236 -0.60 13.86 7.63
N HIS A 237 0.20 14.92 7.55
CA HIS A 237 -0.31 16.25 7.49
C HIS A 237 0.29 16.96 6.28
N PHE A 238 -0.57 17.27 5.32
CA PHE A 238 -0.19 17.97 4.10
C PHE A 238 -0.11 19.47 4.39
N VAL A 239 1.09 20.01 4.18
CA VAL A 239 1.39 21.43 4.32
C VAL A 239 1.70 21.95 2.92
N CYS A 240 0.83 22.81 2.39
CA CYS A 240 1.08 23.46 1.10
C CYS A 240 1.73 24.84 1.33
N PHE A 241 2.80 25.15 0.59
CA PHE A 241 3.44 26.46 0.64
C PHE A 241 3.15 27.24 -0.63
N VAL A 242 2.63 28.46 -0.49
CA VAL A 242 2.27 29.33 -1.61
C VAL A 242 2.94 30.70 -1.49
N ASN A 243 3.33 31.27 -2.63
CA ASN A 243 3.81 32.64 -2.74
C ASN A 243 2.65 33.54 -3.15
N VAL A 244 2.23 34.45 -2.25
CA VAL A 244 1.21 35.45 -2.54
C VAL A 244 1.81 36.83 -2.30
N ASN A 245 1.83 37.68 -3.34
CA ASN A 245 2.37 39.05 -3.27
C ASN A 245 3.82 39.13 -2.73
N ASN A 246 4.67 38.17 -3.11
CA ASN A 246 6.07 38.07 -2.68
C ASN A 246 6.26 37.71 -1.19
N GLU A 247 5.23 37.12 -0.58
CA GLU A 247 5.22 36.66 0.80
C GLU A 247 4.89 35.17 0.84
N LEU A 248 5.58 34.43 1.73
CA LEU A 248 5.40 33.00 1.90
C LEU A 248 4.24 32.71 2.85
N TYR A 249 3.27 31.92 2.39
CA TYR A 249 2.19 31.39 3.22
C TYR A 249 2.27 29.87 3.27
N GLU A 250 2.00 29.34 4.45
CA GLU A 250 1.76 27.95 4.75
C GLU A 250 0.25 27.74 4.88
N LEU A 251 -0.27 26.78 4.12
CA LEU A 251 -1.64 26.32 4.13
C LEU A 251 -1.64 24.94 4.79
N ASP A 252 -1.99 24.91 6.06
CA ASP A 252 -2.10 23.73 6.90
C ASP A 252 -3.55 23.69 7.41
N GLY A 253 -4.28 22.63 7.03
CA GLY A 253 -5.70 22.45 7.36
C GLY A 253 -6.01 22.29 8.86
N ARG A 254 -4.99 22.16 9.72
CA ARG A 254 -5.12 22.14 11.19
C ARG A 254 -5.08 23.54 11.79
N HIS A 255 -4.67 24.55 11.03
CA HIS A 255 -4.69 25.93 11.46
C HIS A 255 -5.98 26.65 11.01
N PRO A 256 -6.56 27.51 11.86
CA PRO A 256 -7.81 28.20 11.54
C PRO A 256 -7.65 29.25 10.42
N HIS A 257 -6.43 29.53 9.98
CA HIS A 257 -6.09 30.46 8.90
C HIS A 257 -4.69 30.15 8.35
N PRO A 258 -4.37 30.55 7.11
CA PRO A 258 -3.02 30.48 6.55
C PRO A 258 -1.96 31.08 7.48
N ILE A 259 -0.82 30.41 7.64
CA ILE A 259 0.32 30.89 8.42
C ILE A 259 1.27 31.66 7.52
N LYS A 260 1.52 32.92 7.86
CA LYS A 260 2.48 33.75 7.14
C LYS A 260 3.89 33.56 7.70
N HIS A 261 4.84 33.18 6.85
CA HIS A 261 6.24 32.97 7.21
C HIS A 261 7.08 34.24 7.03
N LYS A 262 8.22 34.32 7.75
CA LYS A 262 9.15 35.47 7.72
C LYS A 262 10.03 35.53 6.46
N ALA A 263 9.74 34.75 5.42
CA ALA A 263 10.44 34.79 4.14
C ALA A 263 9.80 35.84 3.21
N LYS A 264 10.62 36.77 2.69
CA LYS A 264 10.23 37.78 1.70
C LYS A 264 11.25 37.79 0.58
N GLY A 265 10.80 37.90 -0.67
CA GLY A 265 11.69 38.09 -1.81
C GLY A 265 12.41 39.44 -1.72
N GLU A 266 13.62 39.53 -2.27
CA GLU A 266 14.33 40.80 -2.39
C GLU A 266 13.53 41.79 -3.25
N GLN A 267 13.66 43.10 -3.00
CA GLN A 267 12.93 44.10 -3.77
C GLN A 267 13.21 43.96 -5.27
N GLY A 268 12.15 43.75 -6.05
CA GLY A 268 12.24 43.56 -7.49
C GLY A 268 12.47 42.12 -7.96
N GLN A 269 12.50 41.15 -7.05
CA GLN A 269 12.62 39.72 -7.37
C GLN A 269 11.44 38.91 -6.80
N THR A 270 10.94 37.97 -7.61
CA THR A 270 9.95 36.98 -7.19
C THR A 270 10.59 36.02 -6.18
N LEU A 271 9.92 35.81 -5.04
CA LEU A 271 10.33 34.88 -3.99
C LEU A 271 10.54 33.47 -4.56
N ASP A 272 11.76 32.97 -4.43
CA ASP A 272 12.14 31.59 -4.74
C ASP A 272 11.54 30.66 -3.68
N LEU A 273 10.43 30.02 -4.03
CA LEU A 273 9.63 29.20 -3.14
C LEU A 273 10.43 28.00 -2.61
N LEU A 274 11.15 27.28 -3.48
CA LEU A 274 11.94 26.10 -3.13
C LEU A 274 13.05 26.42 -2.13
N ARG A 275 13.76 27.54 -2.35
CA ARG A 275 14.82 27.98 -1.44
C ARG A 275 14.26 28.51 -0.12
N SER A 276 13.08 29.13 -0.14
CA SER A 276 12.48 29.78 1.03
C SER A 276 11.70 28.82 1.94
N THR A 277 11.25 27.67 1.42
CA THR A 277 10.51 26.66 2.19
C THR A 277 11.43 25.60 2.80
N LYS A 278 12.66 25.44 2.29
CA LYS A 278 13.63 24.42 2.74
C LYS A 278 13.78 24.36 4.26
N ASP A 279 14.09 25.48 4.92
CA ASP A 279 14.35 25.49 6.37
C ASP A 279 13.09 25.25 7.21
N ILE A 280 11.90 25.44 6.63
CA ILE A 280 10.61 25.22 7.27
C ILE A 280 10.21 23.75 7.12
N ILE A 281 10.34 23.19 5.91
CA ILE A 281 10.14 21.77 5.60
C ILE A 281 11.08 20.92 6.46
N MET A 282 12.37 21.28 6.56
CA MET A 282 13.32 20.58 7.43
C MET A 282 12.92 20.60 8.91
N LYS A 283 12.38 21.71 9.41
CA LYS A 283 11.86 21.79 10.79
C LYS A 283 10.58 20.99 11.00
N LEU A 284 9.70 20.93 10.01
CA LEU A 284 8.48 20.12 10.05
C LEU A 284 8.81 18.63 10.04
N ILE A 285 9.78 18.22 9.22
CA ILE A 285 10.36 16.88 9.19
C ILE A 285 10.95 16.53 10.56
N ASP A 286 11.80 17.39 11.13
CA ASP A 286 12.41 17.17 12.44
C ASP A 286 11.36 17.04 13.57
N ASN A 287 10.28 17.82 13.52
CA ASN A 287 9.20 17.79 14.52
C ASN A 287 8.26 16.59 14.37
N ALA A 288 8.17 15.99 13.18
CA ALA A 288 7.33 14.82 12.90
C ALA A 288 8.04 13.48 13.19
N GLY A 289 9.23 13.51 13.79
CA GLY A 289 10.05 12.31 13.98
C GLY A 289 10.87 11.92 12.74
N GLY A 290 10.93 12.77 11.73
CA GLY A 290 11.94 12.72 10.67
C GLY A 290 11.57 11.98 9.39
N ASP A 291 10.41 11.31 9.30
CA ASP A 291 10.12 10.45 8.14
C ASP A 291 8.94 10.94 7.29
N ILE A 292 9.26 11.43 6.10
CA ILE A 292 8.32 11.97 5.09
C ILE A 292 8.12 11.05 3.89
N ARG A 293 8.60 9.80 3.97
CA ARG A 293 8.62 8.87 2.84
C ARG A 293 7.30 8.12 2.70
N PHE A 294 6.20 8.81 2.46
CA PHE A 294 4.94 8.14 2.12
C PHE A 294 4.53 8.46 0.68
N SER A 295 3.88 7.50 0.04
CA SER A 295 3.27 7.64 -1.28
C SER A 295 1.92 6.97 -1.28
N MET A 296 1.00 7.49 -2.09
CA MET A 296 -0.35 6.98 -2.19
C MET A 296 -0.77 6.87 -3.64
N MET A 297 -1.46 5.79 -3.97
CA MET A 297 -1.97 5.56 -5.33
C MET A 297 -3.42 5.08 -5.28
N ALA A 298 -4.26 5.58 -6.18
CA ALA A 298 -5.62 5.12 -6.38
C ALA A 298 -5.68 4.22 -7.62
N LEU A 299 -6.37 3.09 -7.54
CA LEU A 299 -6.79 2.33 -8.71
C LEU A 299 -8.14 2.88 -9.18
N THR A 300 -8.13 3.52 -10.34
CA THR A 300 -9.28 4.33 -10.83
C THR A 300 -9.72 3.88 -12.20
N LYS A 301 -11.00 4.08 -12.51
CA LYS A 301 -11.49 3.91 -13.87
C LYS A 301 -11.00 5.05 -14.76
N ILE A 302 -10.51 4.73 -15.96
CA ILE A 302 -10.10 5.71 -16.97
C ILE A 302 -11.17 5.83 -18.06
N GLU A 303 -11.36 7.04 -18.60
CA GLU A 303 -12.31 7.36 -19.67
C GLU A 303 -11.72 7.19 -21.06
#